data_AF-A0A7G5IE08-F1
#
_entry.id   AF-A0A7G5IE08-F1
#
_cell.length_a   1.000
_cell.length_b   1.000
_cell.length_c   1.000
_cell.angle_alpha   90.00
_cell.angle_beta   90.00
_cell.angle_gamma   90.00
#
_symmetry.space_group_name_H-M   'P 1'
#
loop_
_entity.id
_entity.type
_entity.pdbx_description
1 polymer ?
#
loop_
_entity_poly.entity_id
_entity_poly.type
_entity_poly.pdbx_seq_one_letter_code
_entity_poly.pdbx_strand_id
1 'polypeptide(L)'
;METSVGTGRMRPLGKWVQTTPLLAVAGTSFRANEVRRFVEAVRLAERQGEHYGVRLERERGNPHDPNAVKVLGYASCRRLLRGVRQEELHIGYLPREVAAELVGPVIDAGHVHGAELYDIVVGADGVSIRFFVLLPVDSPVKDWRARRTASLATDPDRLTDEQVEFIRTRSLGLYRNTRLEQAEAFKKIGDYPAALDSYLRVAWLDAQGVNNAGTIDGEPSPRGIAFTQEDRFLAPGIVKAIAQASNSLKIDAAELARRASEAGLRERRALGKLRPPVDDEDAWTFFAGPVAEMVATGTKWRIRQ
;
A
#
# COMPACT_ATOMS: atom_id res chain seq x y z
N MET A 1 10.78 1.01 28.49
CA MET A 1 10.47 2.37 28.01
C MET A 1 11.00 2.46 26.60
N GLU A 2 10.13 2.67 25.62
CA GLU A 2 10.56 2.82 24.23
C GLU A 2 11.10 4.23 24.02
N THR A 3 12.24 4.33 23.35
CA THR A 3 12.84 5.63 23.01
C THR A 3 12.88 5.76 21.49
N SER A 4 12.25 6.81 20.96
CA SER A 4 12.35 7.17 19.55
C SER A 4 13.59 8.02 19.30
N VAL A 5 14.33 7.73 18.24
CA VAL A 5 15.43 8.56 17.71
C VAL A 5 15.26 8.74 16.21
N GLY A 6 15.98 9.67 15.61
CA GLY A 6 15.89 9.88 14.16
C GLY A 6 14.63 10.61 13.71
N THR A 7 14.06 11.47 14.56
CA THR A 7 12.76 12.13 14.30
C THR A 7 12.87 13.28 13.29
N GLY A 8 14.09 13.70 12.96
CA GLY A 8 14.37 14.80 12.03
C GLY A 8 14.09 14.50 10.55
N ARG A 9 13.40 13.39 10.23
CA ARG A 9 12.97 12.93 8.89
C ARG A 9 13.69 13.62 7.75
N MET A 10 14.92 13.17 7.48
CA MET A 10 15.70 13.73 6.39
C MET A 10 15.36 13.02 5.09
N ARG A 11 14.61 13.72 4.25
CA ARG A 11 14.38 13.34 2.85
C ARG A 11 15.62 13.71 2.01
N PRO A 12 16.05 12.85 1.06
CA PRO A 12 17.09 13.22 0.11
C PRO A 12 16.76 14.53 -0.64
N LEU A 13 17.78 15.28 -1.03
CA LEU A 13 17.59 16.51 -1.82
C LEU A 13 16.84 16.20 -3.13
N GLY A 14 15.95 17.10 -3.54
CA GLY A 14 15.15 16.98 -4.76
C GLY A 14 13.65 16.78 -4.51
N LYS A 15 12.90 16.61 -5.59
CA LYS A 15 11.46 16.33 -5.52
C LYS A 15 11.24 14.82 -5.64
N TRP A 16 10.61 14.25 -4.62
CA TRP A 16 10.42 12.81 -4.49
C TRP A 16 8.95 12.46 -4.29
N VAL A 17 8.58 11.26 -4.74
CA VAL A 17 7.29 10.63 -4.45
C VAL A 17 7.54 9.31 -3.71
N GLN A 18 6.77 9.08 -2.66
CA GLN A 18 6.75 7.82 -1.94
C GLN A 18 6.06 6.76 -2.81
N THR A 19 6.71 5.60 -2.96
CA THR A 19 6.25 4.51 -3.83
C THR A 19 5.87 3.23 -3.09
N THR A 20 6.23 3.14 -1.81
CA THR A 20 5.94 2.02 -0.93
C THR A 20 5.13 2.47 0.29
N PRO A 21 4.44 1.56 1.00
CA PRO A 21 3.99 1.82 2.36
C PRO A 21 5.19 2.00 3.29
N LEU A 22 4.92 2.24 4.57
CA LEU A 22 5.97 2.28 5.60
C LEU A 22 6.57 0.88 5.74
N LEU A 23 7.86 0.76 5.48
CA LEU A 23 8.59 -0.51 5.53
C LEU A 23 9.39 -0.58 6.82
N ALA A 24 9.55 -1.79 7.36
CA ALA A 24 10.54 -2.07 8.38
C ALA A 24 11.78 -2.71 7.74
N VAL A 25 12.97 -2.36 8.23
CA VAL A 25 14.21 -3.05 7.83
C VAL A 25 14.15 -4.49 8.33
N ALA A 26 14.32 -5.45 7.42
CA ALA A 26 14.35 -6.87 7.72
C ALA A 26 15.74 -7.31 8.21
N GLY A 27 15.78 -8.30 9.11
CA GLY A 27 17.02 -8.93 9.55
C GLY A 27 17.91 -8.06 10.43
N THR A 28 17.37 -7.04 11.11
CA THR A 28 18.12 -6.16 12.03
C THR A 28 18.79 -6.93 13.18
N SER A 29 18.18 -8.03 13.64
CA SER A 29 18.76 -8.91 14.68
C SER A 29 20.07 -9.57 14.25
N PHE A 30 20.21 -9.94 12.97
CA PHE A 30 21.45 -10.49 12.41
C PHE A 30 22.54 -9.43 12.19
N ARG A 31 22.20 -8.15 12.39
CA ARG A 31 23.07 -6.97 12.26
C ARG A 31 23.05 -6.13 13.54
N ALA A 32 22.82 -6.74 14.70
CA ALA A 32 22.56 -6.02 15.95
C ALA A 32 23.69 -5.03 16.32
N ASN A 33 24.95 -5.37 16.03
CA ASN A 33 26.08 -4.48 16.32
C ASN A 33 26.10 -3.26 15.39
N GLU A 34 25.89 -3.46 14.09
CA GLU A 34 25.79 -2.39 13.09
C GLU A 34 24.59 -1.48 13.39
N VAL A 35 23.45 -2.08 13.75
CA VAL A 35 22.23 -1.35 14.12
C VAL A 35 22.45 -0.48 15.36
N ARG A 36 23.05 -1.01 16.43
CA ARG A 36 23.37 -0.21 17.63
C ARG A 36 24.32 0.95 17.32
N ARG A 37 25.38 0.69 16.53
CA ARG A 37 26.31 1.74 16.10
C ARG A 37 25.61 2.82 15.27
N PHE A 38 24.70 2.43 14.39
CA PHE A 38 23.90 3.37 13.61
C PHE A 38 23.01 4.23 14.51
N VAL A 39 22.31 3.64 15.49
CA VAL A 39 21.50 4.37 16.49
C VAL A 39 22.35 5.41 17.24
N GLU A 40 23.54 5.04 17.68
CA GLU A 40 24.47 5.96 18.37
C GLU A 40 24.93 7.09 17.47
N ALA A 41 25.26 6.78 16.20
CA ALA A 41 25.66 7.77 15.21
C ALA A 41 24.52 8.75 14.88
N VAL A 42 23.28 8.27 14.76
CA VAL A 42 22.09 9.13 14.57
C VAL A 42 21.90 10.06 15.77
N ARG A 43 21.96 9.55 17.00
CA ARG A 43 21.86 10.39 18.21
C ARG A 43 22.95 11.47 18.25
N LEU A 44 24.17 11.14 17.83
CA LEU A 44 25.25 12.11 17.76
C LEU A 44 25.00 13.15 16.67
N ALA A 45 24.60 12.73 15.48
CA ALA A 45 24.26 13.62 14.37
C ALA A 45 23.13 14.58 14.75
N GLU A 46 22.06 14.10 15.41
CA GLU A 46 20.97 14.95 15.91
C GLU A 46 21.45 16.02 16.88
N ARG A 47 22.29 15.66 17.86
CA ARG A 47 22.87 16.64 18.80
C ARG A 47 23.77 17.67 18.12
N GLN A 48 24.37 17.32 16.98
CA GLN A 48 25.27 18.18 16.23
C GLN A 48 24.57 18.96 15.10
N GLY A 49 23.29 18.69 14.84
CA GLY A 49 22.57 19.25 13.68
C GLY A 49 23.12 18.73 12.35
N GLU A 50 23.69 17.53 12.32
CA GLU A 50 24.29 16.91 11.14
C GLU A 50 23.32 15.91 10.48
N HIS A 51 23.62 15.54 9.23
CA HIS A 51 22.74 14.70 8.42
C HIS A 51 22.80 13.20 8.75
N TYR A 52 21.68 12.49 8.61
CA TYR A 52 21.58 11.04 8.70
C TYR A 52 20.42 10.52 7.85
N GLY A 53 20.40 9.22 7.57
CA GLY A 53 19.33 8.59 6.81
C GLY A 53 19.60 7.14 6.47
N VAL A 54 18.89 6.65 5.45
CA VAL A 54 19.06 5.31 4.89
C VAL A 54 19.19 5.38 3.37
N ARG A 55 19.95 4.45 2.79
CA ARG A 55 20.05 4.24 1.35
C ARG A 55 19.94 2.75 1.01
N LEU A 56 19.58 2.46 -0.23
CA LEU A 56 19.39 1.10 -0.73
C LEU A 56 20.56 0.71 -1.64
N GLU A 57 21.05 -0.51 -1.50
CA GLU A 57 22.10 -1.05 -2.36
C GLU A 57 21.78 -2.49 -2.78
N ARG A 58 21.82 -2.74 -4.10
CA ARG A 58 21.57 -4.08 -4.66
C ARG A 58 22.71 -5.04 -4.30
N GLU A 59 22.40 -6.17 -3.67
CA GLU A 59 23.38 -7.24 -3.39
C GLU A 59 23.29 -8.37 -4.44
N ARG A 60 23.98 -8.17 -5.57
CA ARG A 60 24.04 -9.19 -6.63
C ARG A 60 24.76 -10.44 -6.10
N GLY A 61 24.17 -11.61 -6.32
CA GLY A 61 24.76 -12.89 -5.91
C GLY A 61 24.51 -13.29 -4.45
N ASN A 62 23.58 -12.65 -3.75
CA ASN A 62 23.13 -13.15 -2.44
C ASN A 62 22.60 -14.60 -2.57
N PRO A 63 23.09 -15.56 -1.77
CA PRO A 63 22.77 -16.98 -1.93
C PRO A 63 21.35 -17.36 -1.47
N HIS A 64 20.68 -16.48 -0.71
CA HIS A 64 19.36 -16.74 -0.14
C HIS A 64 18.23 -16.06 -0.90
N ASP A 65 18.49 -14.88 -1.45
CA ASP A 65 17.52 -14.12 -2.23
C ASP A 65 18.19 -13.44 -3.43
N PRO A 66 17.91 -13.87 -4.68
CA PRO A 66 18.48 -13.23 -5.85
C PRO A 66 18.06 -11.77 -5.97
N ASN A 67 16.99 -11.31 -5.31
CA ASN A 67 16.54 -9.92 -5.30
C ASN A 67 17.01 -9.12 -4.09
N ALA A 68 17.99 -9.61 -3.31
CA ALA A 68 18.42 -8.94 -2.08
C ALA A 68 18.84 -7.47 -2.32
N VAL A 69 18.28 -6.57 -1.51
CA VAL A 69 18.62 -5.14 -1.45
C VAL A 69 18.98 -4.80 -0.01
N LYS A 70 20.24 -4.43 0.22
CA LYS A 70 20.73 -3.95 1.51
C LYS A 70 20.09 -2.62 1.85
N VAL A 71 19.80 -2.43 3.12
CA VAL A 71 19.54 -1.12 3.70
C VAL A 71 20.80 -0.68 4.43
N LEU A 72 21.38 0.41 3.96
CA LEU A 72 22.57 1.03 4.54
C LEU A 72 22.14 2.27 5.32
N GLY A 73 22.36 2.28 6.63
CA GLY A 73 22.21 3.47 7.46
C GLY A 73 23.44 4.35 7.33
N TYR A 74 23.26 5.66 7.21
CA TYR A 74 24.37 6.62 7.20
C TYR A 74 24.13 7.78 8.18
N ALA A 75 25.22 8.30 8.75
CA ALA A 75 25.19 9.47 9.61
C ALA A 75 26.50 10.26 9.50
N SER A 76 26.38 11.58 9.38
CA SER A 76 27.48 12.53 9.42
C SER A 76 27.73 12.93 10.88
N CYS A 77 28.96 12.79 11.34
CA CYS A 77 29.35 13.15 12.69
C CYS A 77 30.60 14.02 12.64
N ARG A 78 30.57 15.17 13.31
CA ARG A 78 31.71 16.08 13.44
C ARG A 78 32.60 15.63 14.59
N ARG A 79 33.91 15.48 14.32
CA ARG A 79 34.92 15.17 15.34
C ARG A 79 35.81 16.40 15.54
N LEU A 80 36.08 16.75 16.80
CA LEU A 80 36.71 18.01 17.24
C LEU A 80 37.96 18.43 16.44
N LEU A 81 38.72 17.47 15.90
CA LEU A 81 39.98 17.71 15.17
C LEU A 81 40.07 17.02 13.79
N ARG A 82 39.01 16.33 13.33
CA ARG A 82 39.06 15.48 12.11
C ARG A 82 37.99 15.82 11.08
N GLY A 83 37.33 16.97 11.23
CA GLY A 83 36.25 17.38 10.34
C GLY A 83 35.00 16.51 10.47
N VAL A 84 34.17 16.53 9.44
CA VAL A 84 32.94 15.73 9.34
C VAL A 84 33.31 14.37 8.75
N ARG A 85 32.96 13.29 9.46
CA ARG A 85 33.08 11.92 8.96
C ARG A 85 31.69 11.37 8.73
N GLN A 86 31.47 10.80 7.55
CA GLN A 86 30.29 9.99 7.29
C GLN A 86 30.58 8.55 7.74
N GLU A 87 29.73 8.03 8.62
CA GLU A 87 29.66 6.61 8.93
C GLU A 87 28.54 5.98 8.12
N GLU A 88 28.80 4.77 7.62
CA GLU A 88 27.84 4.00 6.84
C GLU A 88 27.90 2.53 7.27
N LEU A 89 26.72 1.96 7.50
CA LEU A 89 26.56 0.66 8.15
C LEU A 89 25.46 -0.13 7.44
N HIS A 90 25.74 -1.39 7.13
CA HIS A 90 24.72 -2.32 6.64
C HIS A 90 23.84 -2.78 7.80
N ILE A 91 22.64 -2.23 7.90
CA ILE A 91 21.73 -2.40 9.05
C ILE A 91 20.65 -3.47 8.83
N GLY A 92 20.53 -4.01 7.62
CA GLY A 92 19.62 -5.10 7.27
C GLY A 92 19.24 -5.06 5.80
N TYR A 93 18.07 -5.60 5.48
CA TYR A 93 17.59 -5.73 4.11
C TYR A 93 16.19 -5.13 3.93
N LEU A 94 15.85 -4.83 2.68
CA LEU A 94 14.47 -4.60 2.27
C LEU A 94 13.68 -5.91 2.47
N PRO A 95 12.39 -5.88 2.89
CA PRO A 95 11.56 -7.08 2.92
C PRO A 95 11.57 -7.79 1.57
N ARG A 96 11.67 -9.12 1.58
CA ARG A 96 11.90 -9.95 0.38
C ARG A 96 10.86 -9.68 -0.70
N GLU A 97 9.60 -9.58 -0.31
CA GLU A 97 8.48 -9.36 -1.21
C GLU A 97 8.64 -8.02 -1.91
N VAL A 98 8.92 -6.95 -1.16
CA VAL A 98 9.15 -5.59 -1.69
C VAL A 98 10.38 -5.55 -2.59
N ALA A 99 11.45 -6.26 -2.22
CA ALA A 99 12.66 -6.36 -3.02
C ALA A 99 12.40 -7.05 -4.36
N ALA A 100 11.63 -8.15 -4.37
CA ALA A 100 11.24 -8.85 -5.59
C ALA A 100 10.41 -7.96 -6.53
N GLU A 101 9.60 -7.03 -6.01
CA GLU A 101 8.86 -6.11 -6.86
C GLU A 101 9.71 -4.92 -7.37
N LEU A 102 10.71 -4.49 -6.61
CA LEU A 102 11.48 -3.27 -6.89
C LEU A 102 12.71 -3.53 -7.78
N VAL A 103 13.37 -4.69 -7.63
CA VAL A 103 14.68 -4.94 -8.24
C VAL A 103 14.63 -4.82 -9.75
N GLY A 104 13.74 -5.55 -10.44
CA GLY A 104 13.64 -5.50 -11.90
C GLY A 104 13.25 -4.11 -12.44
N PRO A 105 12.05 -3.59 -12.11
CA PRO A 105 11.53 -2.38 -12.76
C PRO A 105 12.18 -1.09 -12.31
N VAL A 106 12.93 -1.07 -11.20
CA VAL A 106 13.54 0.17 -10.68
C VAL A 106 15.06 0.04 -10.60
N ILE A 107 15.56 -0.90 -9.80
CA ILE A 107 16.98 -0.90 -9.42
C ILE A 107 17.87 -1.39 -10.56
N ASP A 108 17.59 -2.56 -11.13
CA ASP A 108 18.38 -3.15 -12.21
C ASP A 108 18.16 -2.42 -13.54
N ALA A 109 17.00 -1.76 -13.71
CA ALA A 109 16.75 -0.81 -14.79
C ALA A 109 17.53 0.51 -14.66
N GLY A 110 18.28 0.70 -13.56
CA GLY A 110 19.14 1.87 -13.35
C GLY A 110 18.37 3.17 -13.04
N HIS A 111 17.11 3.08 -12.63
CA HIS A 111 16.34 4.26 -12.25
C HIS A 111 16.83 4.84 -10.92
N VAL A 112 16.90 6.16 -10.87
CA VAL A 112 17.21 6.90 -9.65
C VAL A 112 16.16 6.58 -8.59
N HIS A 113 16.62 6.21 -7.40
CA HIS A 113 15.80 5.90 -6.25
C HIS A 113 16.45 6.42 -4.97
N GLY A 114 15.64 6.62 -3.95
CA GLY A 114 16.09 7.05 -2.63
C GLY A 114 15.30 6.32 -1.54
N ALA A 115 15.66 6.61 -0.30
CA ALA A 115 14.89 6.17 0.85
C ALA A 115 14.76 7.32 1.87
N GLU A 116 13.63 7.38 2.55
CA GLU A 116 13.36 8.36 3.61
C GLU A 116 13.21 7.61 4.93
N LEU A 117 14.12 7.87 5.87
CA LEU A 117 14.01 7.35 7.22
C LEU A 117 12.78 7.98 7.90
N TYR A 118 11.87 7.14 8.35
CA TYR A 118 10.66 7.57 9.04
C TYR A 118 10.90 7.72 10.54
N ASP A 119 11.41 6.65 11.16
CA ASP A 119 11.83 6.64 12.56
C ASP A 119 12.73 5.44 12.89
N ILE A 120 13.30 5.51 14.11
CA ILE A 120 14.02 4.44 14.76
C ILE A 120 13.46 4.29 16.18
N VAL A 121 12.85 3.16 16.47
CA VAL A 121 12.29 2.83 17.80
C VAL A 121 13.22 1.84 18.49
N VAL A 122 13.75 2.23 19.64
CA VAL A 122 14.60 1.39 20.49
C VAL A 122 13.75 0.87 21.65
N GLY A 123 13.49 -0.44 21.64
CA GLY A 123 12.76 -1.16 22.68
C GLY A 123 13.64 -2.14 23.44
N ALA A 124 13.05 -2.88 24.39
CA ALA A 124 13.75 -3.92 25.14
C ALA A 124 14.13 -5.11 24.24
N ASP A 125 13.26 -5.44 23.28
CA ASP A 125 13.40 -6.61 22.41
C ASP A 125 14.23 -6.34 21.15
N GLY A 126 14.62 -5.09 20.90
CA GLY A 126 15.45 -4.73 19.76
C GLY A 126 15.24 -3.32 19.24
N VAL A 127 15.69 -3.11 18.00
CA VAL A 127 15.58 -1.83 17.29
C VAL A 127 14.75 -2.03 16.04
N SER A 128 13.67 -1.26 15.93
CA SER A 128 12.83 -1.15 14.74
C SER A 128 13.26 0.08 13.95
N ILE A 129 13.62 -0.10 12.69
CA ILE A 129 14.00 0.98 11.77
C ILE A 129 12.98 0.99 10.64
N ARG A 130 12.29 2.11 10.44
CA ARG A 130 11.25 2.21 9.42
C ARG A 130 11.52 3.29 8.40
N PHE A 131 11.17 3.05 7.15
CA PHE A 131 11.47 3.95 6.04
C PHE A 131 10.50 3.81 4.88
N PHE A 132 10.57 4.75 3.94
CA PHE A 132 9.87 4.70 2.65
C PHE A 132 10.88 4.58 1.51
N VAL A 133 10.50 3.91 0.41
CA VAL A 133 11.23 3.99 -0.86
C VAL A 133 10.68 5.13 -1.70
N LEU A 134 11.59 5.96 -2.19
CA LEU A 134 11.31 7.16 -2.94
C LEU A 134 11.76 7.02 -4.40
N LEU A 135 10.97 7.58 -5.32
CA LEU A 135 11.37 7.81 -6.71
C LEU A 135 11.24 9.31 -7.05
N PRO A 136 12.02 9.84 -8.01
CA PRO A 136 11.80 11.19 -8.53
C PRO A 136 10.36 11.37 -9.04
N VAL A 137 9.79 12.56 -8.89
CA VAL A 137 8.38 12.81 -9.27
C VAL A 137 8.14 12.68 -10.78
N ASP A 138 9.19 12.83 -11.57
CA ASP A 138 9.25 12.68 -13.03
C ASP A 138 9.72 11.28 -13.46
N SER A 139 9.99 10.37 -12.52
CA SER A 139 10.40 9.00 -12.85
C SER A 139 9.31 8.27 -13.66
N PRO A 140 9.65 7.66 -14.81
CA PRO A 140 8.69 6.92 -15.65
C PRO A 140 8.16 5.67 -14.95
N VAL A 141 8.86 5.21 -13.91
CA VAL A 141 8.50 4.02 -13.13
C VAL A 141 7.88 4.36 -11.79
N LYS A 142 7.61 5.63 -11.44
CA LYS A 142 7.01 6.00 -10.14
C LYS A 142 5.68 5.29 -9.80
N ASP A 143 4.98 4.82 -10.84
CA ASP A 143 3.71 4.11 -10.74
C ASP A 143 3.85 2.59 -10.96
N TRP A 144 5.07 2.03 -10.90
CA TRP A 144 5.35 0.61 -11.17
C TRP A 144 4.47 -0.33 -10.34
N ARG A 145 4.28 -0.03 -9.04
CA ARG A 145 3.46 -0.85 -8.15
C ARG A 145 2.00 -0.83 -8.58
N ALA A 146 1.48 0.35 -8.94
CA ALA A 146 0.13 0.48 -9.46
C ALA A 146 -0.05 -0.29 -10.78
N ARG A 147 0.93 -0.21 -11.70
CA ARG A 147 0.90 -1.01 -12.94
C ARG A 147 0.86 -2.50 -12.66
N ARG A 148 1.64 -2.98 -11.68
CA ARG A 148 1.63 -4.40 -11.28
C ARG A 148 0.29 -4.80 -10.66
N THR A 149 -0.20 -4.05 -9.68
CA THR A 149 -1.51 -4.31 -9.05
C THR A 149 -2.63 -4.33 -10.10
N ALA A 150 -2.63 -3.36 -11.02
CA ALA A 150 -3.57 -3.33 -12.14
C ALA A 150 -3.40 -4.53 -13.08
N SER A 151 -2.17 -4.94 -13.40
CA SER A 151 -1.92 -6.12 -14.26
C SER A 151 -2.44 -7.42 -13.64
N LEU A 152 -2.31 -7.56 -12.31
CA LEU A 152 -2.84 -8.72 -11.59
C LEU A 152 -4.37 -8.69 -11.49
N ALA A 153 -4.98 -7.53 -11.68
CA ALA A 153 -6.42 -7.31 -11.65
C ALA A 153 -7.05 -7.22 -13.05
N THR A 154 -6.26 -7.35 -14.12
CA THR A 154 -6.74 -7.12 -15.50
C THR A 154 -7.72 -8.19 -15.97
N ASP A 155 -7.59 -9.41 -15.47
CA ASP A 155 -8.61 -10.44 -15.62
C ASP A 155 -9.61 -10.31 -14.46
N PRO A 156 -10.81 -9.73 -14.68
CA PRO A 156 -11.76 -9.47 -13.61
C PRO A 156 -12.37 -10.74 -13.03
N ASP A 157 -12.30 -11.87 -13.76
CA ASP A 157 -12.86 -13.16 -13.39
C ASP A 157 -11.85 -14.06 -12.65
N ARG A 158 -10.55 -13.73 -12.72
CA ARG A 158 -9.50 -14.44 -11.99
C ARG A 158 -9.19 -13.77 -10.66
N LEU A 159 -9.30 -14.54 -9.58
CA LEU A 159 -8.82 -14.13 -8.26
C LEU A 159 -7.30 -14.34 -8.15
N THR A 160 -6.62 -13.46 -7.42
CA THR A 160 -5.25 -13.72 -6.99
C THR A 160 -5.23 -14.76 -5.86
N ASP A 161 -4.07 -15.40 -5.63
CA ASP A 161 -3.92 -16.38 -4.54
C ASP A 161 -4.24 -15.76 -3.18
N GLU A 162 -3.85 -14.51 -2.97
CA GLU A 162 -4.18 -13.73 -1.78
C GLU A 162 -5.69 -13.51 -1.61
N GLN A 163 -6.40 -13.18 -2.69
CA GLN A 163 -7.85 -13.01 -2.65
C GLN A 163 -8.57 -14.32 -2.35
N VAL A 164 -8.11 -15.43 -2.94
CA VAL A 164 -8.61 -16.77 -2.62
C VAL A 164 -8.39 -17.08 -1.15
N GLU A 165 -7.23 -16.73 -0.61
CA GLU A 165 -6.90 -16.95 0.79
C GLU A 165 -7.80 -16.14 1.74
N PHE A 166 -8.05 -14.86 1.45
CA PHE A 166 -8.95 -14.04 2.24
C PHE A 166 -10.39 -14.58 2.22
N ILE A 167 -10.87 -15.08 1.09
CA ILE A 167 -12.19 -15.72 1.02
C ILE A 167 -12.20 -17.02 1.85
N ARG A 168 -11.17 -17.86 1.69
CA ARG A 168 -11.02 -19.14 2.40
C ARG A 168 -11.01 -18.93 3.92
N THR A 169 -10.27 -17.94 4.38
CA THR A 169 -10.15 -17.57 5.79
C THR A 169 -11.27 -16.67 6.28
N ARG A 170 -12.24 -16.28 5.43
CA ARG A 170 -13.32 -15.35 5.75
C ARG A 170 -12.84 -13.98 6.26
N SER A 171 -11.69 -13.53 5.76
CA SER A 171 -11.13 -12.20 6.00
C SER A 171 -11.68 -11.19 4.98
N LEU A 172 -13.00 -11.01 4.93
CA LEU A 172 -13.64 -10.27 3.82
C LEU A 172 -13.36 -8.77 3.83
N GLY A 173 -13.02 -8.19 4.99
CA GLY A 173 -12.51 -6.82 5.08
C GLY A 173 -11.16 -6.66 4.35
N LEU A 174 -10.27 -7.66 4.45
CA LEU A 174 -9.02 -7.66 3.69
C LEU A 174 -9.27 -7.84 2.20
N TYR A 175 -10.14 -8.79 1.81
CA TYR A 175 -10.56 -8.96 0.42
C TYR A 175 -11.12 -7.67 -0.20
N ARG A 176 -11.99 -6.96 0.53
CA ARG A 176 -12.53 -5.66 0.14
C ARG A 176 -11.44 -4.60 0.00
N ASN A 177 -10.47 -4.57 0.91
CA ASN A 177 -9.35 -3.63 0.81
C ASN A 177 -8.46 -3.92 -0.41
N THR A 178 -8.22 -5.18 -0.75
CA THR A 178 -7.51 -5.55 -1.99
C THR A 178 -8.26 -5.03 -3.23
N ARG A 179 -9.60 -5.11 -3.26
CA ARG A 179 -10.41 -4.53 -4.36
C ARG A 179 -10.27 -3.01 -4.45
N LEU A 180 -10.22 -2.33 -3.31
CA LEU A 180 -9.98 -0.89 -3.27
C LEU A 180 -8.57 -0.53 -3.77
N GLU A 181 -7.55 -1.29 -3.37
CA GLU A 181 -6.19 -1.11 -3.88
C GLU A 181 -6.10 -1.29 -5.41
N GLN A 182 -6.84 -2.26 -5.95
CA GLN A 182 -6.97 -2.45 -7.40
C GLN A 182 -7.63 -1.24 -8.07
N ALA A 183 -8.70 -0.68 -7.50
CA ALA A 183 -9.37 0.51 -8.01
C ALA A 183 -8.42 1.73 -8.04
N GLU A 184 -7.71 1.98 -6.95
CA GLU A 184 -6.72 3.08 -6.89
C GLU A 184 -5.54 2.84 -7.84
N ALA A 185 -5.13 1.59 -8.04
CA ALA A 185 -4.08 1.23 -8.99
C ALA A 185 -4.48 1.54 -10.44
N PHE A 186 -5.67 1.11 -10.88
CA PHE A 186 -6.20 1.42 -12.21
C PHE A 186 -6.31 2.93 -12.44
N LYS A 187 -6.89 3.65 -11.47
CA LYS A 187 -7.01 5.11 -11.53
C LYS A 187 -5.66 5.80 -11.62
N LYS A 188 -4.66 5.32 -10.86
CA LYS A 188 -3.30 5.88 -10.85
C LYS A 188 -2.58 5.71 -12.19
N ILE A 189 -2.86 4.63 -12.93
CA ILE A 189 -2.30 4.41 -14.27
C ILE A 189 -3.16 4.98 -15.40
N GLY A 190 -4.30 5.59 -15.08
CA GLY A 190 -5.21 6.22 -16.05
C GLY A 190 -6.24 5.29 -16.69
N ASP A 191 -6.36 4.03 -16.22
CA ASP A 191 -7.41 3.11 -16.65
C ASP A 191 -8.70 3.39 -15.87
N TYR A 192 -9.35 4.47 -16.27
CA TYR A 192 -10.55 4.99 -15.61
C TYR A 192 -11.77 4.05 -15.66
N PRO A 193 -12.06 3.34 -16.78
CA PRO A 193 -13.11 2.34 -16.81
C PRO A 193 -12.87 1.19 -15.83
N ALA A 194 -11.67 0.60 -15.80
CA ALA A 194 -11.37 -0.50 -14.88
C ALA A 194 -11.38 -0.05 -13.41
N ALA A 195 -10.98 1.20 -13.15
CA ALA A 195 -11.09 1.81 -11.82
C ALA A 195 -12.55 1.93 -11.37
N LEU A 196 -13.45 2.43 -12.22
CA LEU A 196 -14.89 2.51 -11.91
C LEU A 196 -15.45 1.13 -11.58
N ASP A 197 -15.21 0.14 -12.44
CA ASP A 197 -15.70 -1.23 -12.23
C ASP A 197 -15.19 -1.79 -10.90
N SER A 198 -13.94 -1.51 -10.52
CA SER A 198 -13.38 -1.91 -9.23
C SER A 198 -14.02 -1.20 -8.03
N TYR A 199 -14.31 0.11 -8.13
CA TYR A 199 -15.05 0.82 -7.07
C TYR A 199 -16.49 0.30 -6.91
N LEU A 200 -17.16 -0.08 -7.99
CA LEU A 200 -18.50 -0.68 -7.93
C LEU A 200 -18.47 -2.04 -7.22
N ARG A 201 -17.42 -2.84 -7.42
CA ARG A 201 -17.20 -4.09 -6.66
C ARG A 201 -17.02 -3.80 -5.17
N VAL A 202 -16.28 -2.75 -4.81
CA VAL A 202 -16.12 -2.31 -3.41
C VAL A 202 -17.46 -1.85 -2.83
N ALA A 203 -18.23 -1.02 -3.54
CA ALA A 203 -19.54 -0.55 -3.10
C ALA A 203 -20.54 -1.71 -2.90
N TRP A 204 -20.49 -2.71 -3.78
CA TRP A 204 -21.28 -3.94 -3.61
C TRP A 204 -20.88 -4.68 -2.33
N LEU A 205 -19.59 -4.85 -2.03
CA LEU A 205 -19.11 -5.48 -0.79
C LEU A 205 -19.52 -4.68 0.46
N ASP A 206 -19.39 -3.36 0.40
CA ASP A 206 -19.83 -2.43 1.46
C ASP A 206 -21.36 -2.59 1.71
N ALA A 207 -22.15 -2.82 0.66
CA ALA A 207 -23.60 -3.09 0.76
C ALA A 207 -23.94 -4.46 1.35
N GLN A 208 -23.03 -5.45 1.29
CA GLN A 208 -23.21 -6.75 1.93
C GLN A 208 -22.87 -6.74 3.43
N GLY A 209 -22.17 -5.71 3.92
CA GLY A 209 -21.67 -5.64 5.29
C GLY A 209 -20.57 -6.66 5.56
N VAL A 210 -19.55 -6.69 4.69
CA VAL A 210 -18.40 -7.60 4.80
C VAL A 210 -17.68 -7.44 6.14
N ASN A 211 -17.31 -8.58 6.74
CA ASN A 211 -16.63 -8.61 8.03
C ASN A 211 -15.48 -9.64 8.02
N ASN A 212 -14.53 -9.46 8.92
CA ASN A 212 -13.47 -10.43 9.16
C ASN A 212 -13.95 -11.47 10.18
N ALA A 213 -14.52 -12.56 9.66
CA ALA A 213 -15.01 -13.69 10.44
C ALA A 213 -13.97 -14.82 10.62
N GLY A 214 -12.77 -14.63 10.08
CA GLY A 214 -11.62 -15.53 10.18
C GLY A 214 -10.93 -15.54 11.54
N THR A 215 -9.69 -16.01 11.58
CA THR A 215 -8.86 -15.87 12.78
C THR A 215 -8.18 -14.50 12.82
N ILE A 216 -8.25 -13.80 13.95
CA ILE A 216 -7.46 -12.60 14.26
C ILE A 216 -6.35 -13.06 15.22
N ASP A 217 -5.09 -12.88 14.83
CA ASP A 217 -3.93 -13.29 15.63
C ASP A 217 -3.92 -14.79 16.01
N GLY A 218 -4.45 -15.65 15.14
CA GLY A 218 -4.56 -17.10 15.36
C GLY A 218 -5.81 -17.54 16.13
N GLU A 219 -6.58 -16.60 16.68
CA GLU A 219 -7.81 -16.86 17.42
C GLU A 219 -9.05 -16.62 16.56
N PRO A 220 -10.09 -17.46 16.61
CA PRO A 220 -11.34 -17.23 15.88
C PRO A 220 -11.93 -15.85 16.21
N SER A 221 -12.28 -15.08 15.17
CA SER A 221 -12.92 -13.79 15.33
C SER A 221 -14.22 -13.96 16.12
N PRO A 222 -14.46 -13.14 17.17
CA PRO A 222 -15.71 -13.15 17.92
C PRO A 222 -16.91 -12.77 17.04
N ARG A 223 -16.67 -12.21 15.85
CA ARG A 223 -17.70 -11.89 14.85
C ARG A 223 -17.80 -12.95 13.76
N GLY A 224 -17.84 -14.24 14.10
CA GLY A 224 -17.74 -15.41 13.19
C GLY A 224 -18.71 -15.51 11.99
N ILE A 225 -19.43 -14.44 11.63
CA ILE A 225 -20.30 -14.30 10.47
C ILE A 225 -19.63 -13.38 9.45
N ALA A 226 -19.43 -13.87 8.23
CA ALA A 226 -18.72 -13.17 7.16
C ALA A 226 -19.44 -11.89 6.68
N PHE A 227 -20.74 -11.79 6.91
CA PHE A 227 -21.59 -10.66 6.57
C PHE A 227 -22.52 -10.33 7.73
N THR A 228 -22.68 -9.05 8.06
CA THR A 228 -23.68 -8.59 9.04
C THR A 228 -24.41 -7.38 8.46
N GLN A 229 -25.73 -7.27 8.72
CA GLN A 229 -26.47 -6.12 8.20
C GLN A 229 -26.05 -4.82 8.90
N GLU A 230 -25.59 -4.93 10.15
CA GLU A 230 -25.12 -3.83 10.97
C GLU A 230 -23.80 -3.23 10.46
N ASP A 231 -22.93 -4.04 9.84
CA ASP A 231 -21.68 -3.57 9.24
C ASP A 231 -21.88 -3.03 7.79
N ARG A 232 -23.12 -2.97 7.27
CA ARG A 232 -23.40 -2.33 5.97
C ARG A 232 -23.09 -0.84 6.05
N PHE A 233 -22.05 -0.42 5.35
CA PHE A 233 -21.60 0.96 5.39
C PHE A 233 -20.96 1.38 4.08
N LEU A 234 -21.61 2.30 3.38
CA LEU A 234 -21.07 2.89 2.17
C LEU A 234 -20.12 4.04 2.52
N ALA A 235 -18.81 3.81 2.37
CA ALA A 235 -17.83 4.85 2.68
C ALA A 235 -17.99 6.08 1.77
N PRO A 236 -18.05 7.32 2.30
CA PRO A 236 -18.20 8.54 1.48
C PRO A 236 -17.13 8.70 0.40
N GLY A 237 -15.91 8.20 0.65
CA GLY A 237 -14.83 8.17 -0.34
C GLY A 237 -15.15 7.32 -1.57
N ILE A 238 -15.88 6.20 -1.40
CA ILE A 238 -16.30 5.32 -2.48
C ILE A 238 -17.40 5.98 -3.31
N VAL A 239 -18.40 6.59 -2.66
CA VAL A 239 -19.46 7.38 -3.33
C VAL A 239 -18.85 8.46 -4.22
N LYS A 240 -17.92 9.23 -3.65
CA LYS A 240 -17.19 10.27 -4.36
C LYS A 240 -16.38 9.72 -5.53
N ALA A 241 -15.68 8.60 -5.33
CA ALA A 241 -14.87 8.01 -6.38
C ALA A 241 -15.72 7.53 -7.58
N ILE A 242 -16.85 6.85 -7.32
CA ILE A 242 -17.80 6.40 -8.34
C ILE A 242 -18.36 7.62 -9.10
N ALA A 243 -18.85 8.63 -8.38
CA ALA A 243 -19.42 9.82 -9.00
C ALA A 243 -18.41 10.59 -9.86
N GLN A 244 -17.16 10.73 -9.38
CA GLN A 244 -16.08 11.34 -10.14
C GLN A 244 -15.75 10.54 -11.40
N ALA A 245 -15.73 9.22 -11.32
CA ALA A 245 -15.51 8.33 -12.46
C ALA A 245 -16.62 8.50 -13.50
N SER A 246 -17.88 8.43 -13.07
CA SER A 246 -19.05 8.56 -13.96
C SER A 246 -19.02 9.90 -14.70
N ASN A 247 -18.76 11.01 -14.01
CA ASN A 247 -18.66 12.33 -14.61
C ASN A 247 -17.44 12.48 -15.55
N SER A 248 -16.31 11.86 -15.21
CA SER A 248 -15.10 11.86 -16.06
C SER A 248 -15.29 11.04 -17.33
N LEU A 249 -16.00 9.91 -17.24
CA LEU A 249 -16.28 8.99 -18.34
C LEU A 249 -17.56 9.35 -19.12
N LYS A 250 -18.33 10.33 -18.64
CA LYS A 250 -19.63 10.74 -19.20
C LYS A 250 -20.64 9.57 -19.25
N ILE A 251 -20.64 8.75 -18.19
CA ILE A 251 -21.56 7.63 -18.03
C ILE A 251 -22.87 8.16 -17.45
N ASP A 252 -23.99 7.77 -18.05
CA ASP A 252 -25.32 8.07 -17.54
C ASP A 252 -25.75 7.08 -16.43
N ALA A 253 -26.90 7.34 -15.81
CA ALA A 253 -27.40 6.51 -14.72
C ALA A 253 -27.72 5.06 -15.14
N ALA A 254 -28.16 4.84 -16.38
CA ALA A 254 -28.53 3.53 -16.88
C ALA A 254 -27.29 2.65 -17.11
N GLU A 255 -26.26 3.20 -17.74
CA GLU A 255 -24.98 2.52 -17.93
C GLU A 255 -24.27 2.29 -16.58
N LEU A 256 -24.36 3.22 -15.63
CA LEU A 256 -23.82 3.03 -14.29
C LEU A 256 -24.49 1.87 -13.55
N ALA A 257 -25.83 1.80 -13.60
CA ALA A 257 -26.59 0.70 -13.00
C ALA A 257 -26.25 -0.64 -13.65
N ARG A 258 -26.10 -0.69 -14.98
CA ARG A 258 -25.67 -1.90 -15.71
C ARG A 258 -24.31 -2.39 -15.22
N ARG A 259 -23.31 -1.50 -15.14
CA ARG A 259 -21.97 -1.84 -14.62
C ARG A 259 -22.00 -2.29 -13.16
N ALA A 260 -22.84 -1.67 -12.33
CA ALA A 260 -23.00 -2.05 -10.94
C ALA A 260 -23.55 -3.48 -10.80
N SER A 261 -24.55 -3.84 -11.63
CA SER A 261 -25.09 -5.21 -11.70
C SER A 261 -24.03 -6.22 -12.14
N GLU A 262 -23.23 -5.91 -13.17
CA GLU A 262 -22.12 -6.77 -13.61
C GLU A 262 -21.05 -6.97 -12.54
N ALA A 263 -20.70 -5.91 -11.82
CA ALA A 263 -19.79 -5.98 -10.68
C ALA A 263 -20.34 -6.89 -9.57
N GLY A 264 -21.62 -6.75 -9.24
CA GLY A 264 -22.31 -7.58 -8.25
C GLY A 264 -22.33 -9.06 -8.62
N LEU A 265 -22.69 -9.39 -9.87
CA LEU A 265 -22.70 -10.77 -10.37
C LEU A 265 -21.31 -11.44 -10.26
N ARG A 266 -20.23 -10.70 -10.53
CA ARG A 266 -18.86 -11.20 -10.38
C ARG A 266 -18.52 -11.49 -8.93
N GLU A 267 -18.82 -10.57 -8.02
CA GLU A 267 -18.56 -10.77 -6.59
C GLU A 267 -19.41 -11.88 -5.98
N ARG A 268 -20.70 -11.97 -6.37
CA ARG A 268 -21.59 -13.06 -5.98
C ARG A 268 -21.05 -14.41 -6.44
N ARG A 269 -20.50 -14.51 -7.66
CA ARG A 269 -19.85 -15.74 -8.14
C ARG A 269 -18.64 -16.10 -7.28
N ALA A 270 -17.77 -15.13 -6.99
CA ALA A 270 -16.58 -15.35 -6.16
C ALA A 270 -16.92 -15.77 -4.72
N LEU A 271 -17.97 -15.18 -4.14
CA LEU A 271 -18.34 -15.31 -2.74
C LEU A 271 -19.52 -16.26 -2.49
N GLY A 272 -20.04 -16.95 -3.52
CA GLY A 272 -21.30 -17.69 -3.44
C GLY A 272 -21.36 -18.73 -2.31
N LYS A 273 -20.21 -19.33 -1.96
CA LYS A 273 -20.11 -20.28 -0.83
C LYS A 273 -20.36 -19.64 0.55
N LEU A 274 -20.14 -18.33 0.66
CA LEU A 274 -20.33 -17.55 1.88
C LEU A 274 -21.73 -16.93 1.99
N ARG A 275 -22.56 -17.09 0.95
CA ARG A 275 -23.97 -16.65 0.90
C ARG A 275 -24.15 -15.17 1.28
N PRO A 276 -23.71 -14.23 0.43
CA PRO A 276 -23.95 -12.79 0.64
C PRO A 276 -25.44 -12.49 0.90
N PRO A 277 -25.78 -11.65 1.90
CA PRO A 277 -27.13 -11.53 2.42
C PRO A 277 -28.10 -10.74 1.54
N VAL A 278 -27.62 -9.86 0.66
CA VAL A 278 -28.49 -9.06 -0.22
C VAL A 278 -28.24 -9.41 -1.69
N ASP A 279 -29.26 -9.27 -2.52
CA ASP A 279 -29.12 -9.45 -3.96
C ASP A 279 -28.42 -8.24 -4.63
N ASP A 280 -28.24 -8.30 -5.95
CA ASP A 280 -27.50 -7.26 -6.68
C ASP A 280 -28.34 -5.99 -6.88
N GLU A 281 -29.67 -6.11 -6.89
CA GLU A 281 -30.60 -4.99 -7.02
C GLU A 281 -30.72 -4.22 -5.69
N ASP A 282 -30.82 -4.94 -4.58
CA ASP A 282 -30.78 -4.39 -3.22
C ASP A 282 -29.44 -3.70 -2.94
N ALA A 283 -28.33 -4.29 -3.40
CA ALA A 283 -27.01 -3.67 -3.29
C ALA A 283 -26.95 -2.36 -4.08
N TRP A 284 -27.44 -2.32 -5.32
CA TRP A 284 -27.49 -1.09 -6.12
C TRP A 284 -28.35 -0.02 -5.44
N THR A 285 -29.55 -0.37 -4.99
CA THR A 285 -30.48 0.55 -4.31
C THR A 285 -29.84 1.20 -3.09
N PHE A 286 -29.00 0.46 -2.35
CA PHE A 286 -28.27 0.96 -1.19
C PHE A 286 -27.31 2.12 -1.51
N PHE A 287 -26.67 2.13 -2.68
CA PHE A 287 -25.69 3.18 -3.05
C PHE A 287 -26.09 4.09 -4.21
N ALA A 288 -27.16 3.80 -4.94
CA ALA A 288 -27.62 4.58 -6.09
C ALA A 288 -27.95 6.04 -5.74
N GLY A 289 -28.71 6.26 -4.67
CA GLY A 289 -29.12 7.61 -4.22
C GLY A 289 -27.91 8.49 -3.87
N PRO A 290 -27.05 8.08 -2.91
CA PRO A 290 -25.84 8.83 -2.57
C PRO A 290 -24.92 9.11 -3.76
N VAL A 291 -24.79 8.14 -4.69
CA VAL A 291 -23.98 8.33 -5.90
C VAL A 291 -24.63 9.34 -6.84
N ALA A 292 -25.94 9.28 -7.07
CA ALA A 292 -26.65 10.23 -7.93
C ALA A 292 -26.55 11.67 -7.41
N GLU A 293 -26.73 11.86 -6.11
CA GLU A 293 -26.53 13.17 -5.45
C GLU A 293 -25.11 13.70 -5.67
N MET A 294 -24.10 12.85 -5.51
CA MET A 294 -22.72 13.23 -5.72
C MET A 294 -22.38 13.49 -7.19
N VAL A 295 -22.95 12.72 -8.13
CA VAL A 295 -22.81 12.93 -9.57
C VAL A 295 -23.33 14.32 -9.96
N ALA A 296 -24.48 14.73 -9.41
CA ALA A 296 -25.10 16.03 -9.68
C ALA A 296 -24.22 17.22 -9.28
N THR A 297 -23.24 17.04 -8.38
CA THR A 297 -22.26 18.09 -8.05
C THR A 297 -21.27 18.40 -9.18
N GLY A 298 -21.22 17.56 -10.24
CA GLY A 298 -20.29 17.71 -11.35
C GLY A 298 -18.83 17.41 -11.00
N THR A 299 -18.57 16.78 -9.84
CA THR A 299 -17.22 16.40 -9.41
C THR A 299 -16.58 15.45 -10.41
N LYS A 300 -15.28 15.62 -10.70
CA LYS A 300 -14.53 14.82 -11.68
C LYS A 300 -13.18 14.42 -11.13
N TRP A 301 -12.60 13.34 -11.66
CA TRP A 301 -11.19 13.05 -11.42
C TRP A 301 -10.32 14.14 -12.04
N ARG A 302 -9.28 14.55 -11.30
CA ARG A 302 -8.21 15.37 -11.86
C ARG A 302 -7.36 14.47 -12.73
N ILE A 303 -7.59 14.53 -14.04
CA ILE A 303 -6.75 13.85 -15.02
C ILE A 303 -5.37 14.49 -14.92
N ARG A 304 -4.37 13.71 -14.54
CA ARG A 304 -2.97 14.14 -14.65
C ARG A 304 -2.67 14.20 -16.15
N GLN A 305 -2.51 15.42 -16.67
CA GLN A 305 -1.91 15.66 -17.99
C GLN A 305 -0.45 15.23 -17.96
#